data_AF-A0A2H6EQ41-F1
#
_entry.id   AF-A0A2H6EQ41-F1
#
_cell.length_a   1.000
_cell.length_b   1.000
_cell.length_c   1.000
_cell.angle_alpha   90.00
_cell.angle_beta   90.00
_cell.angle_gamma   90.00
#
_symmetry.space_group_name_H-M   'P 1'
#
loop_
_entity.id
_entity.type
_entity.pdbx_description
1 polymer ?
#
loop_
_entity_poly.entity_id
_entity_poly.type
_entity_poly.pdbx_seq_one_letter_code
_entity_poly.pdbx_strand_id
1 'polypeptide(L)' 'MGVILEDKNVDMNNLNLYYKDELVGEVTSLFVSKEFDKIIGLAIIKKSNIDESMELVAADELRIKKFKVALTKLPMKI' A
#
# COMPACT_ATOMS: atom_id res chain seq x y z
N MET A 1 1.39 -9.03 -3.21
CA MET A 1 2.48 -8.25 -2.56
C MET A 1 1.99 -7.81 -1.19
N GLY A 2 2.84 -7.71 -0.18
CA GLY A 2 2.50 -7.04 1.07
C GLY A 2 2.68 -5.53 0.94
N VAL A 3 1.84 -4.76 1.61
CA VAL A 3 1.95 -3.30 1.72
C VAL A 3 2.07 -2.88 3.17
N ILE A 4 2.86 -1.85 3.43
CA ILE A 4 3.02 -1.23 4.74
C ILE A 4 2.69 0.24 4.58
N LEU A 5 1.71 0.71 5.33
CA LEU A 5 1.31 2.11 5.37
C LEU A 5 1.94 2.74 6.62
N GLU A 6 2.64 3.86 6.41
CA GLU A 6 3.28 4.61 7.50
C GLU A 6 2.25 5.40 8.33
N ASP A 7 1.11 5.74 7.72
CA ASP A 7 0.04 6.48 8.38
C ASP A 7 -0.90 5.52 9.14
N LYS A 8 -1.32 5.93 10.35
CA LYS A 8 -2.20 5.17 11.23
C LYS A 8 -3.69 5.53 11.05
N ASN A 9 -3.99 6.63 10.34
CA ASN A 9 -5.36 7.12 10.13
C ASN A 9 -5.81 6.93 8.68
N VAL A 10 -5.73 5.69 8.21
CA VAL A 10 -6.12 5.31 6.86
C VAL A 10 -7.53 4.75 6.89
N ASP A 11 -8.43 5.35 6.12
CA ASP A 11 -9.77 4.81 5.93
C ASP A 11 -9.69 3.55 5.06
N MET A 12 -10.29 2.45 5.53
CA MET A 12 -9.90 1.09 5.14
C MET A 12 -10.41 0.63 3.77
N ASN A 13 -11.12 1.47 3.03
CA ASN A 13 -11.84 1.05 1.82
C ASN A 13 -11.22 1.64 0.54
N ASN A 14 -10.96 0.75 -0.42
CA ASN A 14 -10.71 1.06 -1.84
C ASN A 14 -9.50 1.97 -2.11
N LEU A 15 -8.33 1.63 -1.55
CA LEU A 15 -7.08 2.33 -1.90
C LEU A 15 -6.46 1.76 -3.17
N ASN A 16 -6.19 2.65 -4.10
CA ASN A 16 -5.42 2.41 -5.30
C ASN A 16 -3.94 2.75 -5.05
N LEU A 17 -3.05 1.98 -5.67
CA LEU A 17 -1.61 2.22 -5.61
C LEU A 17 -1.13 2.96 -6.86
N TYR A 18 -0.35 4.01 -6.63
CA TYR A 18 0.18 4.86 -7.67
C TYR A 18 1.72 4.93 -7.60
N TYR A 19 2.35 4.91 -8.76
CA TYR A 19 3.77 5.22 -8.93
C TYR A 19 3.90 6.32 -9.97
N LYS A 20 4.51 7.46 -9.62
CA LYS A 20 4.63 8.63 -10.51
C LYS A 20 3.30 8.99 -11.21
N ASP A 21 2.23 9.07 -10.41
CA ASP A 21 0.84 9.34 -10.82
C ASP A 21 0.13 8.29 -11.69
N GLU A 22 0.81 7.20 -12.06
CA GLU A 22 0.22 6.08 -12.78
C GLU A 22 -0.39 5.05 -11.82
N LEU A 23 -1.58 4.55 -12.15
CA LEU A 23 -2.20 3.43 -11.42
C LEU A 23 -1.39 2.15 -11.67
N VAL A 24 -0.88 1.55 -10.60
CA VAL A 24 -0.05 0.33 -10.67
C VAL A 24 -0.66 -0.87 -9.96
N GLY A 25 -1.66 -0.67 -9.11
CA GLY A 25 -2.28 -1.74 -8.36
C GLY A 25 -3.39 -1.25 -7.45
N GLU A 26 -3.89 -2.16 -6.62
CA GLU A 26 -4.95 -1.91 -5.65
C GLU A 26 -4.65 -2.64 -4.35
N VAL A 27 -4.96 -2.01 -3.23
CA VAL A 27 -4.92 -2.61 -1.90
C VAL A 27 -6.21 -3.40 -1.72
N THR A 28 -6.09 -4.70 -1.48
CA THR A 28 -7.24 -5.60 -1.34
C THR A 28 -7.66 -5.81 0.12
N SER A 29 -6.73 -5.62 1.05
CA SER A 29 -6.98 -5.77 2.48
C SER A 29 -6.01 -4.94 3.29
N LEU A 30 -6.48 -4.40 4.42
CA LEU A 30 -5.70 -3.67 5.40
C LEU A 30 -6.04 -4.17 6.80
N PHE A 31 -5.06 -4.16 7.68
CA PHE A 31 -5.22 -4.48 9.09
C PHE A 31 -4.17 -3.75 9.92
N VAL A 32 -4.55 -3.37 11.13
CA VAL A 32 -3.63 -2.77 12.09
C VAL A 32 -2.79 -3.88 12.72
N SER A 33 -1.49 -3.90 12.48
CA SER A 33 -0.58 -4.79 13.19
C SER A 33 -0.14 -4.16 14.51
N LYS A 34 -0.54 -4.78 15.61
CA LYS A 34 -0.06 -4.41 16.95
C LYS A 34 1.42 -4.76 17.16
N GLU A 35 1.91 -5.79 16.47
CA GLU A 35 3.31 -6.23 16.56
C GLU A 35 4.27 -5.18 15.98
N PHE A 36 3.90 -4.59 14.84
CA PHE A 36 4.74 -3.62 14.14
C PHE A 36 4.34 -2.16 14.37
N ASP A 37 3.27 -1.91 15.14
CA ASP A 37 2.67 -0.59 15.36
C ASP A 37 2.41 0.19 14.04
N LYS A 38 1.98 -0.56 13.01
CA LYS A 38 1.78 -0.09 11.62
C LYS A 38 0.49 -0.64 11.03
N ILE A 39 -0.03 0.03 10.01
CA ILE A 39 -1.06 -0.55 9.15
C ILE A 39 -0.36 -1.37 8.06
N ILE A 40 -0.75 -2.63 7.92
CA ILE A 40 -0.23 -3.53 6.91
C ILE A 40 -1.37 -4.14 6.10
N GLY A 41 -1.06 -4.65 4.92
CA GLY A 41 -2.09 -5.16 4.03
C GLY A 41 -1.58 -5.99 2.88
N LEU A 42 -2.52 -6.43 2.06
CA LEU A 42 -2.23 -7.10 0.81
C LEU A 42 -2.62 -6.20 -0.36
N ALA A 43 -1.82 -6.27 -1.41
CA ALA A 43 -2.10 -5.60 -2.66
C ALA A 43 -1.87 -6.50 -3.87
N ILE A 44 -2.68 -6.27 -4.89
CA ILE A 44 -2.51 -6.80 -6.24
C ILE A 44 -1.80 -5.72 -7.06
N ILE A 45 -0.60 -6.05 -7.52
CA ILE A 45 0.20 -5.19 -8.39
C ILE A 45 -0.02 -5.64 -9.82
N LYS A 46 -0.53 -4.75 -10.67
CA LYS A 46 -0.92 -5.04 -12.06
C LYS A 46 0.25 -4.85 -13.03
N LYS A 47 1.32 -4.14 -12.63
CA LYS A 47 2.51 -3.88 -13.45
C LYS A 47 3.71 -4.72 -12.98
N SER A 48 4.39 -5.40 -13.91
CA SER A 48 5.51 -6.31 -13.62
C SER A 48 6.81 -5.62 -13.21
N ASN A 49 6.94 -4.33 -13.47
CA ASN A 49 8.15 -3.54 -13.18
C ASN A 49 8.13 -2.87 -11.81
N ILE A 50 7.19 -3.23 -10.92
CA ILE A 50 7.04 -2.64 -9.59
C ILE A 50 7.61 -3.60 -8.55
N ASP A 51 8.49 -3.09 -7.68
CA ASP A 51 9.19 -3.88 -6.67
C ASP A 51 9.34 -3.14 -5.32
N GLU A 52 9.97 -3.81 -4.34
CA GLU A 52 10.15 -3.34 -2.95
C GLU A 52 10.95 -2.04 -2.81
N SER A 53 11.76 -1.67 -3.80
CA SER A 53 12.56 -0.44 -3.78
C SER A 53 11.78 0.81 -4.20
N MET A 54 10.57 0.63 -4.73
CA MET A 54 9.77 1.73 -5.26
C MET A 54 8.90 2.35 -4.18
N GLU A 55 8.99 3.67 -4.04
CA GLU A 55 8.09 4.45 -3.21
C GLU A 55 6.73 4.60 -3.92
N LEU A 56 5.70 3.96 -3.35
CA LEU A 56 4.34 4.04 -3.86
C LEU A 56 3.47 4.95 -3.01
N VAL A 57 2.39 5.43 -3.62
CA VAL A 57 1.34 6.18 -2.94
C VAL A 57 0.05 5.39 -2.97
N ALA A 58 -0.55 5.12 -1.81
CA ALA A 58 -1.93 4.69 -1.72
C ALA A 58 -2.85 5.92 -1.67
N ALA A 59 -3.91 5.93 -2.47
CA ALA A 59 -4.92 6.97 -2.43
C ALA A 59 -6.29 6.41 -2.85
N ASP A 60 -7.36 7.09 -2.46
CA ASP A 60 -8.71 6.83 -2.99
C ASP A 60 -8.82 7.26 -4.46
N GLU A 61 -9.94 6.94 -5.11
CA GLU A 61 -10.17 7.29 -6.53
C GLU A 61 -10.08 8.79 -6.79
N LEU A 62 -10.52 9.61 -5.83
CA LEU A 62 -10.49 11.07 -5.91
C LEU A 62 -9.10 11.66 -5.59
N ARG A 63 -8.16 10.82 -5.12
CA ARG A 63 -6.79 11.17 -4.68
C ARG A 63 -6.75 12.33 -3.68
N ILE A 64 -7.80 12.46 -2.85
CA ILE A 64 -7.93 13.56 -1.87
C ILE A 64 -6.93 13.35 -0.74
N LYS A 65 -6.76 12.11 -0.29
CA LYS A 65 -5.76 11.72 0.70
C LYS A 65 -4.76 10.76 0.07
N LYS A 66 -3.49 11.06 0.28
CA LYS A 66 -2.36 10.29 -0.24
C LYS A 66 -1.55 9.78 0.95
N PHE A 67 -1.30 8.48 0.95
CA PHE A 67 -0.55 7.79 1.98
C PHE A 67 0.70 7.18 1.37
N LYS A 68 1.85 7.33 2.04
CA LYS A 68 3.06 6.63 1.63
C LYS A 68 2.92 5.14 1.89
N VAL A 69 3.37 4.35 0.92
CA VAL A 69 3.32 2.89 0.97
C VAL A 69 4.69 2.33 0.64
N ALA A 70 5.16 1.44 1.51
CA ALA A 70 6.27 0.55 1.22
C ALA A 70 5.75 -0.82 0.78
N LEU A 71 6.40 -1.41 -0.22
CA LEU A 71 6.14 -2.78 -0.64
C LEU A 71 7.03 -3.76 0.12
N THR A 72 6.49 -4.94 0.43
CA THR A 72 7.23 -6.05 1.04
C THR A 72 6.81 -7.38 0.43
N LYS A 73 7.74 -8.32 0.28
CA LYS A 73 7.45 -9.71 -0.04
C LYS A 73 6.65 -10.39 1.07
N LEU A 74 5.99 -11.49 0.69
CA LEU A 74 5.26 -12.37 1.59
C LEU A 74 6.08 -13.67 1.81
N PRO A 75 6.09 -14.26 3.03
CA PRO A 75 5.53 -13.70 4.26
C PRO A 75 6.23 -12.39 4.64
N MET A 76 5.48 -11.46 5.25
CA MET A 76 6.00 -10.14 5.58
C MET A 76 7.21 -10.28 6.51
N LYS A 77 8.35 -9.73 6.08
CA LYS A 77 9.54 -9.55 6.91
C LYS A 77 9.69 -8.05 7.11
N ILE A 78 9.20 -7.57 8.24
CA ILE A 78 9.15 -6.13 8.61
C ILE A 78 10.19 -5.87 9.68
#